data_AF-M2TNF0-F1
#
_entry.id   AF-M2TNF0-F1
#
_cell.length_a   1.000
_cell.length_b   1.000
_cell.length_c   1.000
_cell.angle_alpha   90.00
_cell.angle_beta   90.00
_cell.angle_gamma   90.00
#
_symmetry.space_group_name_H-M   'P 1'
#
loop_
_entity.id
_entity.type
_entity.pdbx_description
1 polymer ?
#
loop_
_entity_poly.entity_id
_entity_poly.type
_entity_poly.pdbx_seq_one_letter_code
_entity_poly.pdbx_strand_id
1 'polypeptide(L)'
;GFTIYRTYYGPGSDQQWDELIQAITIGAKDAIREKTKFTDDPAMIAKVEELFKQDTRSDPTVLEGLTLEEVRQLHHKGTGGQPINIDRDLWRIFILGDTEVF
;
A
#
# COMPACT_ATOMS: atom_id res chain seq x y z
N GLY A 1 2.31 6.38 4.13
CA GLY A 1 2.61 5.10 3.49
C GLY A 1 2.23 5.19 2.04
N PHE A 2 1.59 4.15 1.50
CA PHE A 2 1.43 3.95 0.06
C PHE A 2 0.03 3.47 -0.28
N THR A 3 -0.37 3.75 -1.51
CA THR A 3 -1.52 3.11 -2.15
C THR A 3 -1.08 1.77 -2.71
N ILE A 4 -1.85 0.71 -2.45
CA ILE A 4 -1.55 -0.66 -2.86
C ILE A 4 -2.77 -1.19 -3.63
N TYR A 5 -2.57 -1.61 -4.87
CA TYR A 5 -3.62 -2.14 -5.74
C TYR A 5 -3.49 -3.65 -5.89
N ARG A 6 -4.63 -4.34 -5.93
CA ARG A 6 -4.73 -5.75 -6.33
C ARG A 6 -5.45 -5.87 -7.66
N THR A 7 -4.87 -6.58 -8.63
CA THR A 7 -5.51 -6.83 -9.93
C THR A 7 -5.77 -8.31 -10.21
N TYR A 8 -5.21 -9.21 -9.42
CA TYR A 8 -5.41 -10.66 -9.55
C TYR A 8 -6.28 -11.23 -8.42
N TYR A 9 -7.28 -12.03 -8.83
CA TYR A 9 -8.33 -12.57 -7.95
C TYR A 9 -8.50 -14.09 -8.12
N GLY A 10 -7.46 -14.81 -8.56
CA GLY A 10 -7.49 -16.26 -8.73
C GLY A 10 -7.50 -17.03 -7.41
N PRO A 11 -7.60 -18.37 -7.44
CA PRO A 11 -7.65 -19.20 -6.23
C PRO A 11 -6.45 -18.96 -5.30
N GLY A 12 -6.71 -18.75 -4.02
CA GLY A 12 -5.67 -18.51 -3.00
C GLY A 12 -5.17 -17.06 -2.90
N SER A 13 -5.49 -16.21 -3.88
CA SER A 13 -5.00 -14.83 -3.91
C SER A 13 -5.53 -13.94 -2.78
N ASP A 14 -6.67 -14.28 -2.16
CA ASP A 14 -7.16 -13.56 -0.98
C ASP A 14 -6.21 -13.71 0.22
N GLN A 15 -5.76 -14.94 0.48
CA GLN A 15 -4.81 -15.19 1.56
C GLN A 15 -3.47 -14.51 1.27
N GLN A 16 -2.97 -14.63 0.04
CA GLN A 16 -1.71 -14.02 -0.34
C GLN A 16 -1.78 -12.48 -0.31
N TRP A 17 -2.93 -11.90 -0.64
CA TRP A 17 -3.18 -10.47 -0.47
C TRP A 17 -3.07 -10.05 0.99
N ASP A 18 -3.75 -10.76 1.90
CA ASP A 18 -3.68 -10.48 3.33
C ASP A 18 -2.25 -10.61 3.88
N GLU A 19 -1.51 -11.64 3.43
CA GLU A 19 -0.10 -11.84 3.77
C GLU A 19 0.79 -10.69 3.26
N LEU A 20 0.57 -10.22 2.03
CA LEU A 20 1.28 -9.06 1.47
C LEU A 20 1.03 -7.79 2.30
N ILE A 21 -0.23 -7.50 2.62
CA ILE A 21 -0.59 -6.32 3.42
C ILE A 21 0.03 -6.40 4.82
N GLN A 22 0.01 -7.58 5.44
CA GLN A 22 0.66 -7.80 6.74
C GLN A 22 2.18 -7.60 6.65
N ALA A 23 2.84 -8.18 5.64
CA ALA A 23 4.28 -8.08 5.45
C ALA A 23 4.74 -6.63 5.28
N ILE A 24 4.04 -5.83 4.46
CA ILE A 24 4.34 -4.40 4.28
C ILE A 24 4.14 -3.64 5.60
N THR A 25 3.08 -3.95 6.34
CA THR A 25 2.78 -3.30 7.62
C THR A 25 3.87 -3.55 8.66
N ILE A 26 4.25 -4.82 8.84
CA ILE A 26 5.28 -5.24 9.79
C ILE A 26 6.63 -4.63 9.40
N GLY A 27 7.04 -4.78 8.13
CA GLY A 27 8.30 -4.24 7.65
C GLY A 27 8.40 -2.71 7.80
N ALA A 28 7.32 -1.98 7.56
CA ALA A 28 7.29 -0.53 7.77
C ALA A 28 7.46 -0.15 9.26
N LYS A 29 6.76 -0.84 10.17
CA LYS A 29 6.88 -0.60 11.62
C LYS A 29 8.28 -0.95 12.14
N ASP A 30 8.84 -2.06 11.69
CA ASP A 30 10.19 -2.47 12.09
C ASP A 30 11.24 -1.46 11.60
N ALA A 31 11.12 -0.98 10.36
CA ALA A 31 12.00 0.05 9.83
C ALA A 31 11.86 1.40 10.57
N ILE A 32 10.64 1.78 10.97
CA ILE A 32 10.42 2.95 11.84
C ILE A 32 11.18 2.77 13.14
N ARG A 33 10.93 1.68 13.87
CA ARG A 33 11.56 1.37 15.16
C ARG A 33 13.08 1.37 15.08
N GLU A 34 13.64 0.76 14.03
CA GLU A 34 15.08 0.73 13.81
C GLU A 34 15.68 2.13 13.65
N LYS A 35 15.01 3.02 12.92
CA LYS A 35 15.49 4.39 12.69
C LYS A 35 15.21 5.33 13.85
N THR A 36 14.18 5.09 14.65
CA THR A 36 13.87 5.85 15.88
C THR A 36 14.65 5.38 17.11
N LYS A 37 15.63 4.47 16.98
CA LYS A 37 16.56 4.10 18.08
C LYS A 37 17.30 5.30 18.71
N PHE A 38 17.28 6.48 18.08
CA PHE A 38 17.82 7.73 18.63
C PHE A 38 16.88 8.45 19.62
N THR A 39 15.62 8.01 19.71
CA THR A 39 14.60 8.54 20.62
C THR A 39 13.97 7.39 21.40
N ASP A 40 14.38 7.18 22.65
CA ASP A 40 13.82 6.16 23.56
C ASP A 40 12.42 6.53 24.09
N ASP A 41 11.63 7.29 23.34
CA ASP A 41 10.26 7.66 23.72
C ASP A 41 9.24 6.78 22.97
N PRO A 42 8.61 5.80 23.65
CA PRO A 42 7.60 4.93 23.06
C PRO A 42 6.39 5.69 22.50
N ALA A 43 6.04 6.85 23.07
CA ALA A 43 4.90 7.63 22.61
C ALA A 43 5.18 8.30 21.26
N MET A 44 6.41 8.76 21.04
CA MET A 44 6.85 9.27 19.74
C MET A 44 6.87 8.16 18.69
N ILE A 45 7.38 6.97 19.02
CA ILE A 45 7.40 5.82 18.10
C ILE A 45 5.97 5.44 17.70
N ALA A 46 5.06 5.30 18.66
CA ALA A 46 3.65 5.00 18.38
C ALA A 46 3.01 6.05 17.46
N LYS A 47 3.28 7.34 17.71
CA LYS A 47 2.79 8.43 16.87
C LYS A 47 3.32 8.37 15.43
N VAL A 48 4.59 7.99 15.24
CA VAL A 48 5.17 7.81 13.90
C VAL A 48 4.58 6.59 13.20
N GLU A 49 4.37 5.48 13.91
CA GLU A 49 3.66 4.32 13.38
C GLU A 49 2.23 4.67 12.94
N GLU A 50 1.51 5.51 13.70
CA GLU A 50 0.16 5.97 13.34
C GLU A 50 0.14 6.84 12.06
N LEU A 51 1.21 7.57 11.76
CA LEU A 51 1.35 8.35 10.54
C LEU A 51 1.58 7.46 9.31
N PHE A 52 2.05 6.23 9.50
CA PHE A 52 2.12 5.26 8.41
C PHE A 52 0.71 4.75 8.07
N LYS A 53 0.11 5.38 7.05
CA LYS A 53 -1.16 4.93 6.45
C LYS A 53 -0.94 4.07 5.21
N GLN A 54 -1.72 3.01 5.08
CA GLN A 54 -1.87 2.23 3.85
C GLN A 54 -3.25 2.50 3.26
N ASP A 55 -3.31 2.68 1.95
CA ASP A 55 -4.55 2.75 1.17
C ASP A 55 -4.62 1.48 0.31
N THR A 56 -5.28 0.46 0.84
CA THR A 56 -5.40 -0.85 0.21
C THR A 56 -6.64 -0.90 -0.68
N ARG A 57 -6.45 -1.20 -1.96
CA ARG A 57 -7.51 -1.20 -2.98
C ARG A 57 -7.58 -2.55 -3.67
N SER A 58 -8.69 -3.25 -3.44
CA SER A 58 -8.88 -4.65 -3.85
C SER A 58 -10.32 -4.92 -4.30
N ASP A 59 -11.01 -3.90 -4.84
CA ASP A 59 -12.35 -4.09 -5.41
C ASP A 59 -12.25 -4.79 -6.78
N PRO A 60 -12.65 -6.06 -6.91
CA PRO A 60 -12.54 -6.79 -8.18
C PRO A 60 -13.41 -6.18 -9.28
N THR A 61 -14.52 -5.51 -8.93
CA THR A 61 -15.42 -4.92 -9.94
C THR A 61 -14.77 -3.78 -10.72
N VAL A 62 -13.70 -3.19 -10.16
CA VAL A 62 -12.97 -2.08 -10.75
C VAL A 62 -11.56 -2.50 -11.20
N LEU A 63 -10.93 -3.43 -10.48
CA LEU A 63 -9.49 -3.69 -10.62
C LEU A 63 -9.13 -5.04 -11.25
N GLU A 64 -10.07 -5.98 -11.38
CA GLU A 64 -9.77 -7.30 -11.91
C GLU A 64 -9.21 -7.21 -13.35
N GLY A 65 -8.05 -7.83 -13.55
CA GLY A 65 -7.40 -7.94 -14.86
C GLY A 65 -6.78 -6.65 -15.40
N LEU A 66 -6.78 -5.55 -14.64
CA LEU A 66 -6.13 -4.32 -15.08
C LEU A 66 -4.62 -4.50 -15.20
N THR A 67 -4.07 -3.95 -16.28
CA THR A 67 -2.63 -3.83 -16.51
C THR A 67 -2.01 -2.74 -15.63
N LEU A 68 -0.69 -2.76 -15.47
CA LEU A 68 0.05 -1.71 -14.76
C LEU A 68 -0.23 -0.29 -15.33
N GLU A 69 -0.37 -0.16 -16.65
CA GLU A 69 -0.67 1.13 -17.27
C GLU A 69 -2.09 1.59 -16.93
N GLU A 70 -3.07 0.70 -16.96
CA GLU A 70 -4.45 1.03 -16.57
C GLU A 70 -4.55 1.41 -15.10
N VAL A 71 -3.84 0.71 -14.21
CA VAL A 71 -3.72 1.08 -12.80
C VAL A 71 -3.04 2.43 -12.63
N ARG A 72 -2.01 2.75 -13.42
CA ARG A 72 -1.35 4.06 -13.41
C ARG A 72 -2.32 5.18 -13.78
N GLN A 73 -3.13 4.97 -14.83
CA GLN A 73 -4.16 5.93 -15.24
C GLN A 73 -5.25 6.08 -14.16
N LEU A 74 -5.67 4.97 -13.55
CA LEU A 74 -6.64 4.96 -12.46
C LEU A 74 -6.13 5.75 -11.26
N HIS A 75 -4.89 5.48 -10.84
CA HIS A 75 -4.23 6.18 -9.75
C HIS A 75 -4.07 7.69 -10.05
N HIS A 76 -3.76 8.06 -11.29
CA HIS A 76 -3.66 9.46 -11.69
C HIS A 76 -5.02 10.19 -11.63
N LYS A 77 -6.10 9.51 -12.03
CA LYS A 77 -7.47 10.05 -12.02
C LYS A 77 -8.11 10.09 -10.62
N GLY A 78 -7.58 9.32 -9.67
CA GLY A 78 -8.15 9.20 -8.33
C GLY A 78 -9.48 8.45 -8.28
N THR A 79 -9.70 7.51 -9.22
CA THR A 79 -10.89 6.65 -9.22
C THR A 79 -10.91 5.77 -7.96
N GLY A 80 -12.07 5.63 -7.32
CA GLY A 80 -12.20 4.90 -6.04
C GLY A 80 -11.78 5.72 -4.81
N GLY A 81 -11.57 7.03 -4.97
CA GLY A 81 -11.13 7.95 -3.91
C GLY A 81 -9.71 8.47 -4.15
N GLN A 82 -9.38 9.63 -3.59
CA GLN A 82 -8.05 10.22 -3.76
C GLN A 82 -6.97 9.33 -3.11
N PRO A 83 -5.97 8.85 -3.87
CA PRO A 83 -4.85 8.10 -3.34
C PRO A 83 -4.03 8.90 -2.34
N ILE A 84 -3.37 8.20 -1.41
CA ILE A 84 -2.42 8.81 -0.50
C ILE A 84 -1.30 9.50 -1.31
N ASN A 85 -0.91 10.70 -0.90
CA ASN A 85 0.15 11.53 -1.51
C ASN A 85 -0.14 12.09 -2.92
N ILE A 86 -1.40 12.18 -3.35
CA ILE A 86 -1.74 12.73 -4.69
C ILE A 86 -1.18 14.16 -4.91
N ASP A 87 -1.15 15.00 -3.88
CA ASP A 87 -0.66 16.39 -3.94
C ASP A 87 0.87 16.52 -3.89
N ARG A 88 1.60 15.40 -3.77
CA ARG A 88 3.06 15.37 -3.75
C ARG A 88 3.57 14.85 -5.09
N ASP A 89 3.71 15.75 -6.06
CA ASP A 89 4.08 15.40 -7.45
C ASP A 89 5.35 14.55 -7.59
N LEU A 90 6.30 14.66 -6.66
CA LEU A 90 7.53 13.86 -6.67
C LEU A 90 7.39 12.46 -6.00
N TRP A 91 6.24 12.12 -5.42
CA TRP A 91 6.06 10.95 -4.55
C TRP A 91 4.77 10.16 -4.84
N ARG A 92 4.23 10.23 -6.06
CA ARG A 92 3.07 9.44 -6.51
C ARG A 92 3.45 7.97 -6.79
N ILE A 93 4.01 7.31 -5.79
CA ILE A 93 4.42 5.90 -5.84
C ILE A 93 3.26 5.04 -5.32
N PHE A 94 2.96 3.96 -6.02
CA PHE A 94 2.03 2.92 -5.60
C PHE A 94 2.67 1.53 -5.73
N ILE A 95 2.10 0.54 -5.04
CA ILE A 95 2.49 -0.87 -5.12
C ILE A 95 1.37 -1.62 -5.87
N LEU A 96 1.74 -2.58 -6.71
CA LEU A 96 0.81 -3.43 -7.46
C LEU A 96 1.04 -4.90 -7.06
N GLY A 97 -0.02 -5.56 -6.61
CA GLY A 97 -0.12 -7.01 -6.50
C GLY A 97 -0.90 -7.55 -7.70
N ASP A 98 -0.20 -8.18 -8.63
CA ASP A 98 -0.78 -8.82 -9.81
C ASP A 98 -0.43 -10.32 -9.84
N THR A 99 -0.62 -10.97 -10.98
CA THR A 99 -0.30 -12.39 -11.18
C THR A 99 1.17 -12.76 -10.96
N GLU A 100 2.11 -11.81 -10.98
CA GLU A 100 3.53 -12.09 -10.73
C GLU A 100 3.85 -12.09 -9.23
N VAL A 101 2.99 -11.48 -8.43
CA VAL A 101 3.10 -11.40 -6.96
C VAL A 101 2.39 -12.57 -6.27
N PHE A 102 1.42 -13.20 -6.94
CA PHE A 102 0.52 -14.23 -6.39
C PHE A 102 0.66 -15.60 -7.07
#